data_AF-A0A821BEA5-F1
#
_entry.id   AF-A0A821BEA5-F1
#
_cell.length_a   1.000
_cell.length_b   1.000
_cell.length_c   1.000
_cell.angle_alpha   90.00
_cell.angle_beta   90.00
_cell.angle_gamma   90.00
#
_symmetry.space_group_name_H-M   'P 1'
#
loop_
_entity.id
_entity.type
_entity.pdbx_description
1 polymer ?
#
loop_
_entity_poly.entity_id
_entity_poly.type
_entity_poly.pdbx_seq_one_letter_code
_entity_poly.pdbx_strand_id
1 'polypeptide(L)'
;RFCWWGAEELGLLGADFHVKQAKNSSIVGERLSDYLINLNYDMIGSPNYIFAIYDGRSANSDTPSQALPGSNKITTLFQDWFIRQNLPYDYTNFTGDSDYAPFLAEGIVAGGLFSGAFEVKTQNQRDRYDQMLGQGLGGIAGVATDPCYHRPCDTIQNINILGYEKMVKAAAYVLEFLGRENDLKTWLYPSIEIQRLADRSQKKTRPAYNSINEYFGLPYY
;
A
#
# COMPACT_ATOMS: atom_id res chain seq x y z
N ARG A 1 -1.44 -4.97 -11.65
CA ARG A 1 -2.90 -5.00 -11.99
C ARG A 1 -3.54 -3.82 -11.29
N PHE A 2 -4.59 -3.24 -11.85
CA PHE A 2 -5.41 -2.23 -11.17
C PHE A 2 -6.77 -2.86 -10.85
N CYS A 3 -7.24 -2.64 -9.63
CA CYS A 3 -8.48 -3.21 -9.12
C CYS A 3 -9.30 -2.08 -8.49
N TRP A 4 -10.62 -2.13 -8.68
CA TRP A 4 -11.59 -1.30 -7.98
C TRP A 4 -12.52 -2.26 -7.24
N TRP A 5 -12.50 -2.19 -5.91
CA TRP A 5 -13.25 -3.10 -5.07
C TRP A 5 -14.66 -2.59 -4.85
N GLY A 6 -15.64 -3.47 -4.99
CA GLY A 6 -17.02 -3.20 -4.61
C GLY A 6 -17.27 -3.64 -3.18
N ALA A 7 -18.25 -3.00 -2.52
CA ALA A 7 -18.73 -3.39 -1.19
C ALA A 7 -17.63 -3.43 -0.10
N GLU A 8 -16.65 -2.54 -0.18
CA GLU A 8 -15.65 -2.30 0.87
C GLU A 8 -16.34 -1.89 2.18
N GLU A 9 -17.24 -0.90 2.11
CA GLU A 9 -18.00 -0.38 3.26
C GLU A 9 -18.97 -1.38 3.92
N LEU A 10 -19.14 -2.57 3.32
CA LEU A 10 -19.91 -3.68 3.89
C LEU A 10 -19.02 -4.72 4.57
N GLY A 11 -17.73 -4.41 4.79
CA GLY A 11 -16.73 -5.31 5.37
C GLY A 11 -15.85 -5.97 4.32
N LEU A 12 -15.23 -5.17 3.45
CA LEU A 12 -14.19 -5.55 2.49
C LEU A 12 -14.61 -6.60 1.44
N LEU A 13 -15.93 -6.81 1.26
CA LEU A 13 -16.47 -8.01 0.61
C LEU A 13 -15.89 -8.27 -0.80
N GLY A 14 -15.59 -7.21 -1.56
CA GLY A 14 -14.99 -7.30 -2.88
C GLY A 14 -13.56 -7.85 -2.87
N ALA A 15 -12.67 -7.23 -2.10
CA ALA A 15 -11.28 -7.69 -1.96
C ALA A 15 -11.22 -9.08 -1.32
N ASP A 16 -12.06 -9.31 -0.31
CA ASP A 16 -12.17 -10.59 0.39
C ASP A 16 -12.58 -11.73 -0.55
N PHE A 17 -13.59 -11.49 -1.39
CA PHE A 17 -14.00 -12.42 -2.43
C PHE A 17 -12.88 -12.68 -3.44
N HIS A 18 -12.21 -11.63 -3.90
CA HIS A 18 -11.12 -11.76 -4.88
C HIS A 18 -9.98 -12.64 -4.36
N VAL A 19 -9.51 -12.39 -3.12
CA VAL A 19 -8.46 -13.19 -2.49
C VAL A 19 -8.89 -14.65 -2.32
N LYS A 20 -10.14 -14.90 -1.90
CA LYS A 20 -10.71 -16.26 -1.78
C LYS A 20 -10.75 -16.99 -3.12
N GLN A 21 -11.07 -16.31 -4.22
CA GLN A 21 -11.01 -16.90 -5.57
C GLN A 21 -9.55 -17.19 -5.97
N ALA A 22 -8.65 -16.24 -5.73
CA ALA A 22 -7.25 -16.38 -6.10
C ALA A 22 -6.56 -17.56 -5.40
N LYS A 23 -6.95 -17.88 -4.16
CA LYS A 23 -6.46 -19.06 -3.42
C LYS A 23 -6.80 -20.38 -4.10
N ASN A 24 -7.93 -20.45 -4.81
CA ASN A 24 -8.42 -21.66 -5.46
C ASN A 24 -8.16 -21.69 -6.96
N SER A 25 -7.64 -20.60 -7.53
CA SER A 25 -7.38 -20.50 -8.95
C SER A 25 -6.14 -21.32 -9.35
N SER A 26 -6.21 -21.92 -10.54
CA SER A 26 -5.05 -22.52 -11.23
C SER A 26 -4.59 -21.69 -12.43
N ILE A 27 -5.33 -20.62 -12.77
CA ILE A 27 -5.09 -19.78 -13.94
C ILE A 27 -3.93 -18.82 -13.65
N VAL A 28 -2.87 -18.87 -14.46
CA VAL A 28 -1.71 -17.98 -14.35
C VAL A 28 -2.18 -16.52 -14.34
N GLY A 29 -1.66 -15.75 -13.38
CA GLY A 29 -2.04 -14.37 -13.15
C GLY A 29 -3.20 -14.24 -12.15
N GLU A 30 -4.10 -15.21 -12.06
CA GLU A 30 -5.23 -15.18 -11.12
C GLU A 30 -4.97 -15.96 -9.82
N ARG A 31 -3.81 -16.60 -9.68
CA ARG A 31 -3.47 -17.35 -8.46
C ARG A 31 -2.99 -16.39 -7.39
N LEU A 32 -3.27 -16.71 -6.13
CA LEU A 32 -2.73 -15.95 -5.00
C LEU A 32 -1.19 -15.85 -5.07
N SER A 33 -0.51 -16.90 -5.53
CA SER A 33 0.95 -16.94 -5.67
C SER A 33 1.54 -16.02 -6.74
N ASP A 34 0.70 -15.49 -7.64
CA ASP A 34 1.08 -14.50 -8.64
C ASP A 34 1.07 -13.07 -8.09
N TYR A 35 0.48 -12.86 -6.90
CA TYR A 35 0.38 -11.55 -6.27
C TYR A 35 1.55 -11.34 -5.31
N LEU A 36 2.39 -10.34 -5.63
CA LEU A 36 3.53 -10.00 -4.80
C LEU A 36 3.25 -8.86 -3.83
N ILE A 37 2.38 -7.93 -4.20
CA ILE A 37 2.10 -6.72 -3.43
C ILE A 37 0.71 -6.19 -3.73
N ASN A 38 0.02 -5.71 -2.69
CA ASN A 38 -1.15 -4.85 -2.77
C ASN A 38 -0.74 -3.41 -2.37
N LEU A 39 -0.96 -2.44 -3.27
CA LEU A 39 -0.85 -1.02 -2.96
C LEU A 39 -2.26 -0.45 -2.87
N ASN A 40 -2.65 -0.04 -1.67
CA ASN A 40 -3.99 0.44 -1.38
C ASN A 40 -4.05 1.95 -1.27
N TYR A 41 -5.08 2.55 -1.85
CA TYR A 41 -5.28 4.00 -1.87
C TYR A 41 -6.73 4.28 -1.55
N ASP A 42 -7.00 4.37 -0.26
CA ASP A 42 -8.32 4.61 0.28
C ASP A 42 -8.28 5.95 1.00
N MET A 43 -9.16 6.87 0.59
CA MET A 43 -9.13 8.30 0.89
C MET A 43 -7.74 8.95 0.72
N ILE A 44 -7.49 9.58 -0.43
CA ILE A 44 -6.22 10.28 -0.73
C ILE A 44 -6.40 11.77 -1.07
N GLY A 45 -7.56 12.36 -0.76
CA GLY A 45 -7.94 13.72 -1.15
C GLY A 45 -8.57 14.59 -0.06
N SER A 46 -8.45 14.22 1.23
CA SER A 46 -9.17 14.86 2.34
C SER A 46 -8.95 16.38 2.40
N PRO A 47 -9.99 17.18 2.73
CA PRO A 47 -9.93 18.65 2.66
C PRO A 47 -8.88 19.26 3.61
N ASN A 48 -8.71 18.65 4.79
CA ASN A 48 -7.73 19.01 5.82
C ASN A 48 -6.63 17.92 5.90
N TYR A 49 -6.14 17.52 4.72
CA TYR A 49 -5.27 16.37 4.47
C TYR A 49 -4.10 16.19 5.43
N ILE A 50 -3.72 14.93 5.56
CA ILE A 50 -2.39 14.50 6.00
C ILE A 50 -1.77 13.66 4.87
N PHE A 51 -0.45 13.52 4.83
CA PHE A 51 0.26 12.68 3.88
C PHE A 51 0.68 11.40 4.60
N ALA A 52 -0.29 10.55 4.92
CA ALA A 52 -0.06 9.36 5.72
C ALA A 52 0.37 8.18 4.85
N ILE A 53 1.39 7.47 5.33
CA ILE A 53 1.94 6.25 4.74
C ILE A 53 1.53 5.09 5.63
N TYR A 54 1.01 3.99 5.06
CA TYR A 54 0.81 2.77 5.85
C TYR A 54 2.15 2.28 6.41
N ASP A 55 2.22 2.11 7.73
CA ASP A 55 3.42 1.69 8.44
C ASP A 55 3.51 0.16 8.52
N GLY A 56 4.42 -0.44 7.75
CA GLY A 56 4.69 -1.88 7.78
C GLY A 56 5.04 -2.44 9.16
N ARG A 57 5.54 -1.60 10.07
CA ARG A 57 5.92 -1.99 11.43
C ARG A 57 4.71 -2.06 12.38
N SER A 58 3.57 -1.52 11.95
CA SER A 58 2.31 -1.49 12.70
C SER A 58 1.41 -2.70 12.46
N ALA A 59 1.78 -3.60 11.55
CA ALA A 59 0.99 -4.78 11.25
C ALA A 59 0.78 -5.66 12.49
N ASN A 60 -0.42 -6.23 12.62
CA ASN A 60 -0.81 -7.06 13.75
C ASN A 60 0.09 -8.30 13.89
N SER A 61 0.21 -8.84 15.10
CA SER A 61 1.11 -9.96 15.42
C SER A 61 0.75 -11.28 14.72
N ASP A 62 -0.49 -11.42 14.25
CA ASP A 62 -0.97 -12.55 13.45
C ASP A 62 -0.71 -12.39 11.94
N THR A 63 -0.20 -11.23 11.51
CA THR A 63 0.21 -11.00 10.12
C THR A 63 1.34 -11.99 9.74
N PRO A 64 1.22 -12.73 8.63
CA PRO A 64 2.26 -13.65 8.19
C PRO A 64 3.61 -12.95 8.04
N SER A 65 4.61 -13.43 8.77
CA SER A 65 5.90 -12.75 8.94
C SER A 65 6.69 -12.56 7.64
N GLN A 66 6.39 -13.34 6.59
CA GLN A 66 7.01 -13.18 5.28
C GLN A 66 6.65 -11.86 4.59
N ALA A 67 5.49 -11.25 4.90
CA ALA A 67 5.06 -10.00 4.28
C ALA A 67 5.72 -8.76 4.92
N LEU A 68 6.11 -8.85 6.19
CA LEU A 68 6.56 -7.70 6.99
C LEU A 68 7.80 -7.00 6.41
N PRO A 69 8.87 -7.70 5.97
CA PRO A 69 10.04 -7.03 5.39
C PRO A 69 9.69 -6.23 4.13
N GLY A 70 8.82 -6.77 3.28
CA GLY A 70 8.37 -6.09 2.07
C GLY A 70 7.49 -4.89 2.39
N SER A 71 6.52 -5.02 3.31
CA SER A 71 5.67 -3.90 3.72
C SER A 71 6.50 -2.76 4.30
N ASN A 72 7.52 -3.06 5.13
CA ASN A 72 8.47 -2.08 5.64
C ASN A 72 9.24 -1.37 4.51
N LYS A 73 9.69 -2.11 3.50
CA LYS A 73 10.38 -1.51 2.34
C LYS A 73 9.47 -0.58 1.56
N ILE A 74 8.18 -0.90 1.43
CA ILE A 74 7.20 -0.03 0.78
C ILE A 74 6.96 1.24 1.59
N THR A 75 6.82 1.13 2.91
CA THR A 75 6.77 2.30 3.81
C THR A 75 7.99 3.20 3.60
N THR A 76 9.20 2.64 3.60
CA THR A 76 10.44 3.41 3.36
C THR A 76 10.46 4.02 1.96
N LEU A 77 9.97 3.32 0.93
CA LEU A 77 9.98 3.85 -0.43
C LEU A 77 9.05 5.07 -0.60
N PHE A 78 7.87 5.07 0.04
CA PHE A 78 7.03 6.26 0.12
C PHE A 78 7.70 7.37 0.93
N GLN A 79 8.28 7.03 2.09
CA GLN A 79 8.96 7.98 2.96
C GLN A 79 10.08 8.71 2.20
N ASP A 80 10.92 7.97 1.48
CA ASP A 80 11.99 8.51 0.66
C ASP A 80 11.47 9.48 -0.40
N TRP A 81 10.31 9.19 -1.00
CA TRP A 81 9.68 10.10 -1.95
C TRP A 81 9.29 11.42 -1.28
N PHE A 82 8.56 11.39 -0.17
CA PHE A 82 8.15 12.61 0.53
C PHE A 82 9.37 13.44 0.99
N ILE A 83 10.42 12.78 1.50
CA ILE A 83 11.68 13.43 1.88
C ILE A 83 12.33 14.10 0.65
N ARG A 84 12.46 13.39 -0.48
CA ARG A 84 13.05 13.96 -1.70
C ARG A 84 12.25 15.12 -2.29
N GLN A 85 10.94 15.12 -2.09
CA GLN A 85 10.06 16.22 -2.52
C GLN A 85 10.00 17.37 -1.48
N ASN A 86 10.72 17.27 -0.37
CA ASN A 86 10.64 18.21 0.76
C ASN A 86 9.21 18.40 1.28
N LEU A 87 8.45 17.31 1.33
CA LEU A 87 7.07 17.29 1.80
C LEU A 87 6.99 16.68 3.21
N PRO A 88 6.02 17.11 4.04
CA PRO A 88 5.72 16.41 5.28
C PRO A 88 5.18 15.01 4.97
N TYR A 89 5.28 14.11 5.93
CA TYR A 89 4.54 12.84 5.92
C TYR A 89 4.16 12.44 7.34
N ASP A 90 3.20 11.53 7.44
CA ASP A 90 2.77 10.89 8.67
C ASP A 90 2.72 9.38 8.46
N TYR A 91 2.50 8.63 9.55
CA TYR A 91 2.22 7.20 9.48
C TYR A 91 0.76 6.95 9.81
N THR A 92 0.16 5.99 9.11
CA THR A 92 -1.11 5.37 9.50
C THR A 92 -0.89 3.89 9.72
N ASN A 93 -1.63 3.32 10.67
CA ASN A 93 -1.45 1.92 11.03
C ASN A 93 -2.20 1.00 10.07
N PHE A 94 -1.76 -0.25 9.98
CA PHE A 94 -2.55 -1.32 9.40
C PHE A 94 -3.62 -1.80 10.40
N THR A 95 -4.77 -1.12 10.45
CA THR A 95 -5.87 -1.46 11.37
C THR A 95 -6.69 -2.67 10.93
N GLY A 96 -6.76 -2.92 9.62
CA GLY A 96 -7.50 -4.02 9.01
C GLY A 96 -8.77 -3.56 8.29
N ASP A 97 -9.06 -2.26 8.28
CA ASP A 97 -10.34 -1.69 7.82
C ASP A 97 -10.25 -1.13 6.39
N SER A 98 -9.47 -1.75 5.51
CA SER A 98 -9.44 -1.38 4.08
C SER A 98 -8.92 -2.56 3.24
N ASP A 99 -9.05 -2.46 1.92
CA ASP A 99 -8.90 -3.58 0.97
C ASP A 99 -7.48 -4.19 0.87
N TYR A 100 -6.46 -3.61 1.53
CA TYR A 100 -5.17 -4.29 1.69
C TYR A 100 -5.27 -5.49 2.65
N ALA A 101 -6.22 -5.47 3.60
CA ALA A 101 -6.25 -6.40 4.72
C ALA A 101 -6.40 -7.87 4.29
N PRO A 102 -7.28 -8.22 3.34
CA PRO A 102 -7.40 -9.61 2.87
C PRO A 102 -6.12 -10.13 2.21
N PHE A 103 -5.36 -9.25 1.53
CA PHE A 103 -4.08 -9.61 0.92
C PHE A 103 -3.00 -9.82 1.99
N LEU A 104 -2.90 -8.88 2.92
CA LEU A 104 -1.92 -8.93 4.01
C LEU A 104 -2.12 -10.15 4.90
N ALA A 105 -3.37 -10.52 5.18
CA ALA A 105 -3.74 -11.71 5.95
C ALA A 105 -3.26 -13.03 5.29
N GLU A 106 -3.11 -13.05 3.97
CA GLU A 106 -2.57 -14.20 3.23
C GLU A 106 -1.04 -14.10 2.99
N GLY A 107 -0.39 -13.11 3.60
CA GLY A 107 1.06 -12.91 3.53
C GLY A 107 1.54 -12.27 2.24
N ILE A 108 0.65 -11.57 1.53
CA ILE A 108 1.03 -10.68 0.43
C ILE A 108 1.47 -9.35 1.04
N VAL A 109 2.59 -8.80 0.58
CA VAL A 109 3.06 -7.47 1.00
C VAL A 109 1.98 -6.43 0.77
N ALA A 110 1.80 -5.53 1.74
CA ALA A 110 0.87 -4.42 1.63
C ALA A 110 1.58 -3.08 1.86
N GLY A 111 1.02 -2.03 1.29
CA GLY A 111 1.42 -0.65 1.55
C GLY A 111 0.44 0.30 0.87
N GLY A 112 0.69 1.60 0.97
CA GLY A 112 -0.22 2.57 0.39
C GLY A 112 -0.21 3.90 1.12
N LEU A 113 -1.23 4.69 0.82
CA LEU A 113 -1.36 6.06 1.31
C LEU A 113 -2.78 6.34 1.79
N PHE A 114 -2.88 7.26 2.73
CA PHE A 114 -4.12 7.73 3.32
C PHE A 114 -4.01 9.23 3.62
N SER A 115 -5.10 9.98 3.42
CA SER A 115 -5.13 11.42 3.71
C SER A 115 -5.92 11.83 4.93
N GLY A 116 -6.46 10.87 5.67
CA GLY A 116 -7.25 11.09 6.87
C GLY A 116 -8.76 10.99 6.64
N ALA A 117 -9.49 10.63 7.68
CA ALA A 117 -10.93 10.53 7.74
C ALA A 117 -11.46 11.33 8.94
N PHE A 118 -11.84 10.65 10.01
CA PHE A 118 -12.35 11.27 11.24
C PHE A 118 -11.24 11.80 12.16
N GLU A 119 -9.97 11.48 11.89
CA GLU A 119 -8.85 11.86 12.75
C GLU A 119 -8.72 13.39 12.83
N VAL A 120 -8.49 13.90 14.05
CA VAL A 120 -8.34 15.34 14.29
C VAL A 120 -6.88 15.76 14.05
N LYS A 121 -6.68 16.73 13.16
CA LYS A 121 -5.35 17.30 12.92
C LYS A 121 -4.86 18.05 14.16
N THR A 122 -3.70 17.67 14.66
CA THR A 122 -3.12 18.30 15.86
C THR A 122 -2.48 19.66 15.54
N GLN A 123 -2.27 20.50 16.56
CA GLN A 123 -1.57 21.77 16.39
C GLN A 123 -0.16 21.58 15.82
N ASN A 124 0.61 20.64 16.37
CA ASN A 124 1.96 20.32 15.90
C ASN A 124 1.97 19.84 14.44
N GLN A 125 0.99 19.03 14.05
CA GLN A 125 0.86 18.56 12.67
C GLN A 125 0.52 19.71 11.72
N ARG A 126 -0.44 20.56 12.08
CA ARG A 126 -0.78 21.76 11.31
C ARG A 126 0.45 22.65 11.13
N ASP A 127 1.18 22.94 12.20
CA ASP A 127 2.34 23.85 12.16
C ASP A 127 3.50 23.28 11.34
N ARG A 128 3.77 21.97 11.46
CA ARG A 128 4.77 21.29 10.63
C ARG A 128 4.41 21.34 9.15
N TYR A 129 3.14 21.11 8.80
CA TYR A 129 2.70 21.17 7.41
C TYR A 129 2.77 22.59 6.88
N ASP A 130 2.37 23.59 7.66
CA ASP A 130 2.45 25.01 7.29
C ASP A 130 3.90 25.44 7.02
N GLN A 131 4.83 25.01 7.89
CA GLN A 131 6.26 25.29 7.73
C GLN A 131 6.85 24.66 6.46
N MET A 132 6.44 23.43 6.11
CA MET A 132 7.01 22.70 4.97
C MET A 132 6.35 23.05 3.64
N LEU A 133 5.05 23.32 3.64
CA LEU A 133 4.26 23.55 2.42
C LEU A 133 4.12 25.04 2.08
N GLY A 134 4.20 25.91 3.09
CA GLY A 134 3.95 27.33 2.98
C GLY A 134 2.74 27.77 3.82
N GLN A 135 2.75 29.04 4.19
CA GLN A 135 1.75 29.63 5.08
C GLN A 135 0.32 29.47 4.52
N GLY A 136 -0.57 28.92 5.34
CA GLY A 136 -1.96 28.63 5.00
C GLY A 136 -2.19 27.24 4.39
N LEU A 137 -1.14 26.48 4.10
CA LEU A 137 -1.23 25.12 3.55
C LEU A 137 -1.10 24.03 4.62
N GLY A 138 -0.97 24.40 5.90
CA GLY A 138 -0.93 23.47 7.02
C GLY A 138 -2.26 22.77 7.33
N GLY A 139 -3.37 23.35 6.86
CA GLY A 139 -4.72 22.97 7.26
C GLY A 139 -5.15 23.62 8.59
N ILE A 140 -6.15 23.04 9.25
CA ILE A 140 -6.76 23.59 10.47
C ILE A 140 -6.57 22.60 11.62
N ALA A 141 -5.94 23.07 12.70
CA ALA A 141 -5.79 22.28 13.92
C ALA A 141 -7.12 22.16 14.67
N GLY A 142 -7.33 21.03 15.35
CA GLY A 142 -8.56 20.77 16.10
C GLY A 142 -9.77 20.41 15.24
N VAL A 143 -9.59 20.29 13.93
CA VAL A 143 -10.63 19.87 12.97
C VAL A 143 -10.26 18.50 12.40
N ALA A 144 -11.26 17.68 12.11
CA ALA A 144 -11.08 16.41 11.41
C ALA A 144 -10.34 16.62 10.08
N THR A 145 -9.57 15.63 9.66
CA THR A 145 -8.88 15.60 8.36
C THR A 145 -9.88 15.57 7.21
N ASP A 146 -11.00 14.86 7.39
CA ASP A 146 -12.20 14.93 6.57
C ASP A 146 -13.49 15.12 7.42
N PRO A 147 -13.98 16.37 7.55
CA PRO A 147 -15.23 16.66 8.26
C PRO A 147 -16.50 16.06 7.61
N CYS A 148 -16.39 15.61 6.37
CA CYS A 148 -17.47 15.04 5.56
C CYS A 148 -17.38 13.52 5.40
N TYR A 149 -16.41 12.85 6.03
CA TYR A 149 -16.30 11.39 6.02
C TYR A 149 -17.63 10.71 6.36
N HIS A 150 -18.11 9.84 5.45
CA HIS A 150 -19.41 9.13 5.52
C HIS A 150 -20.64 10.05 5.67
N ARG A 151 -20.56 11.28 5.15
CA ARG A 151 -21.67 12.25 5.18
C ARG A 151 -22.07 12.68 3.79
N PRO A 152 -23.31 13.21 3.60
CA PRO A 152 -23.78 13.67 2.29
C PRO A 152 -22.95 14.79 1.64
N CYS A 153 -22.10 15.49 2.41
CA CYS A 153 -21.21 16.52 1.89
C CYS A 153 -19.93 15.98 1.27
N ASP A 154 -19.64 14.67 1.40
CA ASP A 154 -18.54 14.04 0.68
C ASP A 154 -18.86 13.93 -0.81
N THR A 155 -18.39 14.95 -1.52
CA THR A 155 -18.68 15.23 -2.93
C THR A 155 -17.39 15.67 -3.59
N ILE A 156 -17.40 15.91 -4.91
CA ILE A 156 -16.20 16.41 -5.60
C ILE A 156 -15.72 17.78 -5.07
N GLN A 157 -16.57 18.51 -4.36
CA GLN A 157 -16.21 19.76 -3.68
C GLN A 157 -15.44 19.55 -2.37
N ASN A 158 -15.42 18.32 -1.83
CA ASN A 158 -14.75 17.96 -0.58
C ASN A 158 -13.27 17.55 -0.77
N ILE A 159 -12.65 17.89 -1.90
CA ILE A 159 -11.30 17.43 -2.24
C ILE A 159 -10.30 18.58 -2.14
N ASN A 160 -9.21 18.37 -1.38
CA ASN A 160 -8.06 19.26 -1.46
C ASN A 160 -7.17 18.87 -2.65
N ILE A 161 -7.20 19.68 -3.72
CA ILE A 161 -6.47 19.39 -4.96
C ILE A 161 -4.95 19.33 -4.76
N LEU A 162 -4.38 20.22 -3.93
CA LEU A 162 -2.96 20.19 -3.63
C LEU A 162 -2.57 18.87 -2.96
N GLY A 163 -3.31 18.49 -1.92
CA GLY A 163 -3.04 17.26 -1.19
C GLY A 163 -3.19 16.03 -2.08
N TYR A 164 -4.29 15.95 -2.83
CA TYR A 164 -4.57 14.89 -3.79
C TYR A 164 -3.46 14.72 -4.83
N GLU A 165 -2.99 15.83 -5.43
CA GLU A 165 -1.92 15.79 -6.43
C GLU A 165 -0.63 15.18 -5.86
N LYS A 166 -0.25 15.51 -4.62
CA LYS A 166 0.96 14.95 -4.00
C LYS A 166 0.81 13.46 -3.73
N MET A 167 -0.34 13.02 -3.24
CA MET A 167 -0.62 11.61 -2.98
C MET A 167 -0.60 10.78 -4.26
N VAL A 168 -1.21 11.28 -5.34
CA VAL A 168 -1.19 10.61 -6.67
C VAL A 168 0.24 10.53 -7.22
N LYS A 169 1.06 11.58 -7.08
CA LYS A 169 2.46 11.56 -7.53
C LYS A 169 3.31 10.57 -6.73
N ALA A 170 3.09 10.47 -5.42
CA ALA A 170 3.74 9.46 -4.57
C ALA A 170 3.35 8.03 -5.01
N ALA A 171 2.06 7.80 -5.25
CA ALA A 171 1.54 6.53 -5.75
C ALA A 171 2.17 6.14 -7.09
N ALA A 172 2.22 7.08 -8.04
CA ALA A 172 2.83 6.86 -9.34
C ALA A 172 4.33 6.54 -9.25
N TYR A 173 5.07 7.26 -8.40
CA TYR A 173 6.51 7.01 -8.18
C TYR A 173 6.77 5.59 -7.65
N VAL A 174 6.02 5.17 -6.63
CA VAL A 174 6.17 3.81 -6.07
C VAL A 174 5.83 2.76 -7.11
N LEU A 175 4.74 2.94 -7.84
CA LEU A 175 4.35 2.03 -8.91
C LEU A 175 5.44 1.91 -10.00
N GLU A 176 6.00 3.04 -10.42
CA GLU A 176 7.10 3.07 -11.40
C GLU A 176 8.34 2.35 -10.88
N PHE A 177 8.74 2.62 -9.62
CA PHE A 177 9.89 1.97 -9.00
C PHE A 177 9.74 0.45 -9.02
N LEU A 178 8.59 -0.06 -8.54
CA LEU A 178 8.33 -1.50 -8.48
C LEU A 178 8.25 -2.13 -9.88
N GLY A 179 7.70 -1.42 -10.86
CA GLY A 179 7.65 -1.87 -12.25
C GLY A 179 9.01 -1.96 -12.94
N ARG A 180 10.05 -1.32 -12.38
CA ARG A 180 11.43 -1.34 -12.89
C ARG A 180 12.37 -2.22 -12.05
N GLU A 181 11.90 -2.76 -10.93
CA GLU A 181 12.71 -3.61 -10.06
C GLU A 181 12.93 -4.98 -10.72
N ASN A 182 14.20 -5.31 -11.00
CA ASN A 182 14.56 -6.51 -11.79
C ASN A 182 14.20 -7.81 -11.08
N ASP A 183 14.38 -7.86 -9.76
CA ASP A 183 13.97 -9.01 -8.93
C ASP A 183 13.07 -8.54 -7.79
N LEU A 184 11.88 -8.06 -8.19
CA LEU A 184 10.88 -7.56 -7.26
C LEU A 184 10.49 -8.60 -6.19
N LYS A 185 10.48 -9.89 -6.55
CA LYS A 185 10.10 -10.96 -5.61
C LYS A 185 11.13 -11.09 -4.49
N THR A 186 12.42 -11.16 -4.82
CA THR A 186 13.48 -11.22 -3.82
C THR A 186 13.57 -9.92 -3.03
N TRP A 187 13.35 -8.78 -3.68
CA TRP A 187 13.31 -7.49 -3.01
C TRP A 187 12.18 -7.43 -1.97
N LEU A 188 10.97 -7.88 -2.29
CA LEU A 188 9.84 -7.90 -1.36
C LEU A 188 9.97 -8.97 -0.28
N TYR A 189 10.52 -10.15 -0.61
CA TYR A 189 10.55 -11.32 0.26
C TYR A 189 11.98 -11.87 0.49
N PRO A 190 12.88 -11.09 1.12
CA PRO A 190 14.30 -11.46 1.25
C PRO A 190 14.55 -12.70 2.13
N SER A 191 13.64 -13.01 3.06
CA SER A 191 13.76 -14.18 3.95
C SER A 191 13.45 -15.51 3.28
N ILE A 192 12.62 -15.51 2.22
CA ILE A 192 12.31 -16.72 1.44
C ILE A 192 13.56 -17.20 0.69
N GLU A 193 14.44 -16.29 0.28
CA GLU A 193 15.70 -16.66 -0.37
C GLU A 193 16.66 -17.36 0.60
N ILE A 194 16.74 -16.90 1.85
CA ILE A 194 17.55 -17.56 2.91
C ILE A 194 17.05 -18.98 3.16
N GLN A 195 15.73 -19.19 3.26
CA GLN A 195 15.15 -20.53 3.38
C GLN A 195 15.39 -21.39 2.13
N ARG A 196 15.24 -20.82 0.91
CA ARG A 196 15.55 -21.54 -0.33
C ARG A 196 17.02 -21.91 -0.47
N LEU A 197 17.94 -21.06 -0.03
CA LEU A 197 19.39 -21.35 -0.02
C LEU A 197 19.70 -22.46 0.98
N ALA A 198 19.06 -22.45 2.16
CA ALA A 198 19.14 -23.53 3.13
C ALA A 198 18.57 -24.85 2.57
N ASP A 199 17.42 -24.82 1.88
CA ASP A 199 16.79 -26.01 1.28
C ASP A 199 17.55 -26.54 0.04
N ARG A 200 18.13 -25.65 -0.78
CA ARG A 200 18.99 -26.02 -1.92
C ARG A 200 20.26 -26.75 -1.50
N SER A 201 20.75 -26.51 -0.28
CA SER A 201 21.83 -27.31 0.30
C SER A 201 21.43 -28.76 0.58
N GLN A 202 20.12 -29.09 0.52
CA GLN A 202 19.58 -30.40 0.89
C GLN A 202 18.89 -31.20 -0.23
N LYS A 203 18.56 -30.66 -1.43
CA LYS A 203 18.00 -31.49 -2.54
C LYS A 203 18.07 -30.86 -3.96
N LYS A 204 18.08 -31.75 -4.97
CA LYS A 204 18.18 -31.47 -6.43
C LYS A 204 17.21 -30.40 -6.94
N THR A 205 17.74 -29.57 -7.84
CA THR A 205 17.13 -28.39 -8.47
C THR A 205 15.77 -28.66 -9.11
N ARG A 206 14.73 -27.99 -8.61
CA ARG A 206 13.50 -27.71 -9.36
C ARG A 206 13.67 -26.38 -10.11
N PRO A 207 13.06 -26.22 -11.31
CA PRO A 207 13.13 -24.97 -12.05
C PRO A 207 12.55 -23.81 -11.22
N ALA A 208 13.15 -22.64 -11.34
CA ALA A 208 12.67 -21.44 -10.68
C ALA A 208 11.29 -21.04 -11.24
N TYR A 209 10.34 -20.76 -10.35
CA TYR A 209 9.04 -20.20 -10.70
C TYR A 209 9.24 -18.84 -11.40
N ASN A 210 8.86 -18.75 -12.69
CA ASN A 210 8.96 -17.53 -13.49
C ASN A 210 7.57 -17.16 -14.02
N SER A 211 6.85 -16.34 -13.24
CA SER A 211 5.50 -15.89 -13.59
C SER A 211 5.46 -15.02 -14.85
N ILE A 212 6.55 -14.33 -15.21
CA ILE A 212 6.61 -13.51 -16.44
C ILE A 212 6.59 -14.42 -17.67
N ASN A 213 7.42 -15.47 -17.68
CA ASN A 213 7.44 -16.41 -18.80
C ASN A 213 6.14 -17.19 -18.93
N GLU A 214 5.54 -17.60 -17.81
CA GLU A 214 4.23 -18.28 -17.82
C GLU A 214 3.10 -17.36 -18.30
N TYR A 215 3.09 -16.10 -17.87
CA TYR A 215 2.02 -15.16 -18.20
C TYR A 215 2.06 -14.70 -19.65
N PHE A 216 3.26 -14.50 -20.21
CA PHE A 216 3.44 -14.07 -21.61
C PHE A 216 3.73 -15.21 -22.59
N GLY A 217 3.76 -16.46 -22.13
CA GLY A 217 4.09 -17.61 -22.97
C GLY A 217 5.52 -17.58 -23.53
N LEU A 218 6.46 -16.96 -22.81
CA LEU A 218 7.85 -16.83 -23.26
C LEU A 218 8.62 -18.14 -22.97
N PRO A 219 9.53 -18.56 -23.86
CA PRO A 219 10.36 -19.74 -23.63
C PRO A 219 11.22 -19.59 -22.37
N TYR A 220 11.34 -20.68 -21.61
CA TYR A 220 12.34 -20.79 -20.55
C TYR A 220 13.71 -21.03 -21.21
N TYR A 221 14.63 -20.08 -21.06
CA TYR A 221 16.04 -20.25 -21.44
C TYR A 221 16.87 -20.69 -20.23
#